data_AF-A0A7J2R5H9-F1
#
_entry.id   AF-A0A7J2R5H9-F1
#
_cell.length_a   1.000
_cell.length_b   1.000
_cell.length_c   1.000
_cell.angle_alpha   90.00
_cell.angle_beta   90.00
_cell.angle_gamma   90.00
#
_symmetry.space_group_name_H-M   'P 1'
#
loop_
_entity.id
_entity.type
_entity.pdbx_description
1 polymer ?
#
loop_
_entity_poly.entity_id
_entity_poly.type
_entity_poly.pdbx_seq_one_letter_code
_entity_poly.pdbx_strand_id
1 'polypeptide(L)'
;LNQTPLHYAAIRSDVKLLEVIIRNIVSEDKQKLIHIQDVDGKTALHLAVIHGISEECVSFLLDEVDPKYLKSYVMMKDKMGKTALHYLFSKQGLCNRLLV
;
A
#
# COMPACT_ATOMS: atom_id res chain seq x y z
N LEU A 1 -14.10 10.97 1.43
CA LEU A 1 -13.59 10.30 2.65
C LEU A 1 -13.55 8.77 2.49
N ASN A 2 -13.17 8.24 1.33
CA ASN A 2 -13.14 6.78 1.05
C ASN A 2 -11.84 6.11 1.54
N GLN A 3 -11.35 6.49 2.72
CA GLN A 3 -10.15 5.88 3.31
C GLN A 3 -10.55 4.76 4.26
N THR A 4 -10.01 3.57 4.01
CA THR A 4 -10.19 2.41 4.88
C THR A 4 -9.22 2.48 6.07
N PRO A 5 -9.46 1.72 7.16
CA PRO A 5 -8.49 1.60 8.26
C PRO A 5 -7.07 1.26 7.79
N LEU A 6 -6.94 0.48 6.70
CA LEU A 6 -5.66 0.13 6.11
C LEU A 6 -4.92 1.35 5.55
N HIS A 7 -5.63 2.31 4.95
CA HIS A 7 -5.05 3.57 4.48
C HIS A 7 -4.47 4.37 5.64
N TYR A 8 -5.21 4.49 6.75
CA TYR A 8 -4.74 5.20 7.94
C TYR A 8 -3.53 4.53 8.59
N ALA A 9 -3.52 3.20 8.67
CA ALA A 9 -2.38 2.45 9.19
C ALA A 9 -1.13 2.68 8.32
N ALA A 10 -1.27 2.68 7.00
CA ALA A 10 -0.19 2.98 6.07
C ALA A 10 0.34 4.41 6.18
N ILE A 11 -0.54 5.42 6.30
CA ILE A 11 -0.14 6.83 6.53
C ILE A 11 0.74 6.96 7.77
N ARG A 12 0.41 6.20 8.83
CA ARG A 12 1.12 6.24 10.11
C ARG A 12 2.34 5.31 10.17
N SER A 13 2.58 4.52 9.11
CA SER A 13 3.55 3.41 9.12
C SER A 13 3.37 2.46 10.31
N ASP A 14 2.12 2.26 10.75
CA ASP A 14 1.79 1.43 11.91
C ASP A 14 1.63 -0.05 11.49
N VAL A 15 2.76 -0.75 11.44
CA VAL A 15 2.84 -2.15 10.98
C VAL A 15 1.99 -3.09 11.85
N LYS A 16 1.92 -2.84 13.16
CA LYS A 16 1.09 -3.63 14.07
C LYS A 16 -0.38 -3.47 13.76
N LEU A 17 -0.82 -2.23 13.49
CA LEU A 17 -2.20 -1.99 13.09
C LEU A 17 -2.50 -2.60 11.71
N LEU A 18 -1.58 -2.53 10.76
CA LEU A 18 -1.70 -3.22 9.46
C LEU A 18 -1.90 -4.74 9.65
N GLU A 19 -1.07 -5.36 10.49
CA GLU A 19 -1.13 -6.78 10.81
C GLU A 19 -2.47 -7.18 11.42
N VAL A 20 -2.94 -6.43 12.42
CA VAL A 20 -4.24 -6.67 13.05
C VAL A 20 -5.37 -6.52 12.04
N ILE A 21 -5.34 -5.50 11.17
CA ILE A 21 -6.40 -5.30 10.16
C ILE A 21 -6.40 -6.46 9.16
N ILE A 22 -5.24 -6.82 8.61
CA ILE A 22 -5.15 -7.80 7.52
C ILE A 22 -5.42 -9.23 8.02
N ARG A 23 -4.90 -9.61 9.19
CA ARG A 23 -5.04 -10.99 9.69
C ARG A 23 -6.43 -11.33 10.22
N ASN A 24 -7.24 -10.33 10.57
CA ASN A 24 -8.61 -10.56 11.05
C ASN A 24 -9.66 -10.57 9.92
N ILE A 25 -9.23 -10.55 8.65
CA ILE A 25 -10.14 -10.59 7.50
C ILE A 25 -10.06 -11.95 6.81
N VAL A 26 -11.22 -12.45 6.40
CA VAL A 26 -11.33 -13.70 5.64
C VAL A 26 -10.56 -13.60 4.32
N SER A 27 -9.92 -14.69 3.91
CA SER A 27 -8.95 -14.72 2.80
C SER A 27 -9.48 -14.11 1.49
N GLU A 28 -10.76 -14.28 1.17
CA GLU A 28 -11.39 -13.77 -0.05
C GLU A 28 -11.55 -12.24 -0.08
N ASP A 29 -11.76 -11.62 1.09
CA ASP A 29 -11.95 -10.17 1.21
C ASP A 29 -10.64 -9.44 1.53
N LYS A 30 -9.62 -10.16 2.00
CA LYS A 30 -8.28 -9.61 2.25
C LYS A 30 -7.71 -8.93 1.01
N GLN A 31 -7.74 -9.60 -0.14
CA GLN A 31 -7.20 -9.02 -1.38
C GLN A 31 -8.03 -7.80 -1.82
N LYS A 32 -9.36 -7.86 -1.69
CA LYS A 32 -10.20 -6.69 -1.99
C LYS A 32 -9.80 -5.50 -1.11
N LEU A 33 -9.69 -5.68 0.21
CA LEU A 33 -9.30 -4.61 1.14
C LEU A 33 -7.96 -3.98 0.74
N ILE A 34 -6.93 -4.80 0.49
CA ILE A 34 -5.59 -4.33 0.15
C ILE A 34 -5.62 -3.48 -1.14
N HIS A 35 -6.47 -3.85 -2.10
CA HIS A 35 -6.57 -3.18 -3.40
C HIS A 35 -7.52 -1.98 -3.42
N ILE A 36 -8.21 -1.65 -2.31
CA ILE A 36 -9.10 -0.47 -2.28
C ILE A 36 -8.28 0.80 -2.53
N GLN A 37 -8.82 1.65 -3.38
CA GLN A 37 -8.32 3.00 -3.63
C GLN A 37 -9.16 4.03 -2.86
N ASP A 38 -8.48 5.02 -2.28
CA ASP A 38 -9.13 6.16 -1.65
C ASP A 38 -9.74 7.14 -2.67
N VAL A 39 -10.18 8.31 -2.19
CA VAL A 39 -10.80 9.33 -3.06
C VAL A 39 -9.86 9.88 -4.12
N ASP A 40 -8.55 9.75 -3.94
CA ASP A 40 -7.56 10.20 -4.90
C ASP A 40 -7.09 9.07 -5.83
N GLY A 41 -7.67 7.87 -5.70
CA GLY A 41 -7.17 6.69 -6.39
C GLY A 41 -5.94 6.06 -5.71
N LYS A 42 -5.57 6.51 -4.51
CA LYS A 42 -4.37 6.00 -3.84
C LYS A 42 -4.69 4.76 -3.04
N THR A 43 -3.86 3.74 -3.17
CA THR A 43 -3.91 2.54 -2.32
C THR A 43 -3.13 2.77 -1.02
N ALA A 44 -3.25 1.83 -0.07
CA ALA A 44 -2.41 1.83 1.13
C ALA A 44 -0.91 1.92 0.79
N LEU A 45 -0.44 1.24 -0.27
CA LEU A 45 0.95 1.31 -0.72
C LEU A 45 1.37 2.73 -1.17
N HIS A 46 0.53 3.44 -1.91
CA HIS A 46 0.81 4.83 -2.28
C HIS A 46 1.01 5.69 -1.04
N LEU A 47 0.10 5.57 -0.07
CA LEU A 47 0.12 6.39 1.14
C LEU A 47 1.32 6.08 2.04
N ALA A 48 1.71 4.80 2.16
CA ALA A 48 2.93 4.39 2.86
C ALA A 48 4.17 5.09 2.26
N VAL A 49 4.30 5.13 0.93
CA VAL A 49 5.42 5.80 0.27
C VAL A 49 5.36 7.32 0.43
N ILE A 50 4.16 7.92 0.32
CA ILE A 50 4.00 9.38 0.35
C ILE A 50 4.28 9.99 1.73
N HIS A 51 3.84 9.33 2.81
CA HIS A 51 3.85 9.90 4.15
C HIS A 51 5.07 9.55 5.00
N GLY A 52 5.86 8.56 4.57
CA GLY A 52 7.07 8.17 5.26
C GLY A 52 7.43 6.75 4.85
N ILE A 53 8.51 6.60 4.08
CA ILE A 53 8.93 5.30 3.58
C ILE A 53 9.49 4.49 4.75
N SER A 54 8.62 3.69 5.36
CA SER A 54 9.01 2.58 6.23
C SER A 54 9.15 1.34 5.35
N GLU A 55 10.38 0.85 5.19
CA GLU A 55 10.65 -0.37 4.43
C GLU A 55 9.87 -1.56 5.00
N GLU A 56 9.69 -1.61 6.32
CA GLU A 56 8.89 -2.64 6.99
C GLU A 56 7.42 -2.55 6.59
N CYS A 57 6.83 -1.35 6.60
CA CYS A 57 5.45 -1.13 6.19
C CYS A 57 5.21 -1.49 4.71
N VAL A 58 6.13 -1.10 3.83
CA VAL A 58 6.07 -1.42 2.40
C VAL A 58 6.21 -2.93 2.20
N SER A 59 7.20 -3.55 2.84
CA SER A 59 7.43 -5.00 2.76
C SER A 59 6.21 -5.77 3.22
N PHE A 60 5.66 -5.43 4.38
CA PHE A 60 4.46 -6.07 4.91
C PHE A 60 3.28 -6.01 3.93
N LEU A 61 3.00 -4.83 3.37
CA LEU A 61 1.92 -4.69 2.38
C LEU A 61 2.15 -5.53 1.12
N LEU A 62 3.40 -5.67 0.67
CA LEU A 62 3.72 -6.49 -0.51
C LEU A 62 3.64 -7.99 -0.20
N ASP A 63 4.10 -8.41 0.97
CA ASP A 63 4.12 -9.80 1.41
C ASP A 63 2.69 -10.34 1.67
N GLU A 64 1.75 -9.47 2.02
CA GLU A 64 0.35 -9.84 2.23
C GLU A 64 -0.48 -9.93 0.94
N VAL A 65 0.04 -9.44 -0.20
CA VAL A 65 -0.64 -9.52 -1.50
C VAL A 65 -0.41 -10.89 -2.12
N ASP A 66 -1.47 -11.52 -2.63
CA ASP A 66 -1.35 -12.77 -3.36
C ASP A 66 -0.42 -12.56 -4.57
N PRO A 67 0.60 -13.41 -4.80
CA PRO A 67 1.53 -13.28 -5.92
C PRO A 67 0.85 -13.08 -7.29
N LYS A 68 -0.34 -13.64 -7.49
CA LYS A 68 -1.14 -13.46 -8.71
C LYS A 68 -1.53 -11.99 -8.94
N TYR A 69 -1.77 -11.22 -7.89
CA TYR A 69 -2.19 -9.82 -7.96
C TYR A 69 -1.06 -8.82 -7.68
N LEU A 70 0.11 -9.29 -7.24
CA LEU A 70 1.23 -8.43 -6.85
C LEU A 70 1.60 -7.42 -7.96
N LYS A 71 1.76 -7.89 -9.20
CA LYS A 71 2.10 -7.03 -10.34
C LYS A 71 1.04 -5.98 -10.62
N SER A 72 -0.24 -6.36 -10.62
CA SER A 72 -1.33 -5.39 -10.81
C SER A 72 -1.42 -4.40 -9.65
N TYR A 73 -1.16 -4.86 -8.42
CA TYR A 73 -1.20 -4.03 -7.22
C TYR A 73 -0.16 -2.92 -7.26
N VAL A 74 1.11 -3.26 -7.50
CA VAL A 74 2.21 -2.28 -7.55
C VAL A 74 2.09 -1.31 -8.73
N MET A 75 1.42 -1.73 -9.82
CA MET A 75 1.20 -0.93 -11.02
C MET A 75 -0.11 -0.13 -11.00
N MET A 76 -0.93 -0.24 -9.94
CA MET A 76 -2.13 0.57 -9.83
C MET A 76 -1.78 2.06 -9.86
N LYS A 77 -2.57 2.82 -10.62
CA LYS A 77 -2.42 4.25 -10.78
C LYS A 77 -3.47 4.97 -9.97
N ASP A 78 -3.05 6.04 -9.31
CA ASP A 78 -3.95 7.01 -8.73
C ASP A 78 -4.64 7.85 -9.82
N LYS A 79 -5.50 8.80 -9.40
CA LYS A 79 -6.20 9.71 -10.33
C LYS A 79 -5.27 10.64 -11.12
N MET A 80 -4.02 10.81 -10.69
CA MET A 80 -3.00 11.54 -11.42
C MET A 80 -2.22 10.66 -12.40
N GLY A 81 -2.57 9.37 -12.50
CA GLY A 81 -1.85 8.41 -13.34
C GLY A 81 -0.55 7.91 -12.73
N LYS A 82 -0.27 8.20 -11.45
CA LYS A 82 0.97 7.86 -10.76
C LYS A 82 0.81 6.56 -9.98
N THR A 83 1.83 5.72 -10.04
CA THR A 83 1.98 4.53 -9.18
C THR A 83 2.72 4.89 -7.88
N ALA A 84 2.72 4.00 -6.89
CA ALA A 84 3.50 4.18 -5.66
C ALA A 84 5.00 4.43 -5.96
N LEU A 85 5.56 3.77 -6.98
CA LEU A 85 6.94 3.97 -7.42
C LEU A 85 7.22 5.39 -7.93
N HIS A 86 6.26 6.05 -8.58
CA HIS A 86 6.43 7.45 -9.02
C HIS A 86 6.64 8.38 -7.82
N TYR A 87 6.01 8.09 -6.69
CA TYR A 87 6.17 8.86 -5.46
C TYR A 87 7.48 8.54 -4.72
N LEU A 88 8.02 7.34 -4.89
CA LEU A 88 9.29 6.93 -4.28
C LEU A 88 10.45 7.85 -4.69
N PHE A 89 10.62 8.08 -6.00
CA PHE A 89 11.70 8.94 -6.51
C PHE A 89 11.50 10.43 -6.21
N SER A 90 10.29 10.84 -5.84
CA SER A 90 10.01 12.21 -5.41
C SER A 90 10.45 12.51 -3.97
N LYS A 91 10.78 11.48 -3.18
CA LYS A 91 11.21 11.57 -1.78
C LYS A 91 12.66 11.07 -1.66
N GLN A 92 13.52 11.77 -0.91
CA GLN A 92 14.95 11.45 -0.75
C GLN A 92 15.26 10.17 0.08
N GLY A 93 14.49 9.10 -0.05
CA GLY A 93 14.75 7.80 0.61
C GLY A 93 14.47 6.67 -0.36
N LEU A 94 15.49 5.88 -0.71
CA LEU A 94 15.34 4.77 -1.66
C LEU A 94 14.82 3.52 -0.94
N CYS A 95 13.62 3.06 -1.26
CA CYS A 95 13.15 1.73 -0.92
C CYS A 95 13.27 0.83 -2.15
N ASN A 96 14.24 -0.07 -2.17
CA ASN A 96 14.53 -0.94 -3.32
C ASN A 96 13.46 -2.00 -3.57
N ARG A 97 12.55 -2.24 -2.61
CA ARG A 97 11.46 -3.22 -2.70
C ARG A 97 10.42 -2.91 -3.79
N LEU A 98 10.35 -1.67 -4.27
CA LEU A 98 9.43 -1.28 -5.33
C LEU A 98 10.06 -1.28 -6.74
N LEU A 99 11.34 -1.69 -6.88
CA LEU A 99 12.07 -1.77 -8.15
C LEU A 99 11.86 -3.09 -8.93
N VAL A 100 10.86 -3.88 -8.54
CA VAL A 100 10.54 -5.21 -9.12
C VAL A 100 10.09 -5.15 -10.57
#